data_AF-A0A321LYR7-F1
#
_entry.id   AF-A0A321LYR7-F1
#
_cell.length_a   1.000
_cell.length_b   1.000
_cell.length_c   1.000
_cell.angle_alpha   90.00
_cell.angle_beta   90.00
_cell.angle_gamma   90.00
#
_symmetry.space_group_name_H-M   'P 1'
#
loop_
_entity.id
_entity.type
_entity.pdbx_description
1 polymer ?
#
loop_
_entity_poly.entity_id
_entity_poly.type
_entity_poly.pdbx_seq_one_letter_code
_entity_poly.pdbx_strand_id
1 'polypeptide(L)'
;MDPAKTANDSAGISEKNGRRRRWEMTSENVRFFLPKSGSSNEKPELGQEMASEGEALVQAFKSGQVFYTLVAWKAVPEINGNEPKIVKQALSRS
;
A
#
# COMPACT_ATOMS: atom_id res chain seq x y z
N MET A 1 -50.87 24.74 -6.44
CA MET A 1 -49.66 25.49 -6.83
C MET A 1 -48.58 25.13 -5.83
N ASP A 2 -47.68 24.27 -6.29
CA ASP A 2 -46.68 23.55 -5.51
C ASP A 2 -45.55 24.45 -4.96
N PRO A 3 -45.00 24.16 -3.76
CA PRO A 3 -43.82 24.84 -3.27
C PRO A 3 -42.53 24.27 -3.90
N ALA A 4 -41.64 25.17 -4.33
CA ALA A 4 -40.37 24.86 -4.96
C ALA A 4 -39.45 24.01 -4.07
N LYS A 5 -39.03 22.86 -4.59
CA LYS A 5 -38.02 21.96 -4.02
C LYS A 5 -36.63 22.39 -4.50
N THR A 6 -35.88 23.03 -3.62
CA THR A 6 -34.46 23.37 -3.79
C THR A 6 -33.63 22.09 -3.85
N ALA A 7 -33.10 21.73 -5.02
CA ALA A 7 -32.12 20.65 -5.18
C ALA A 7 -30.72 21.24 -5.01
N ASN A 8 -30.13 21.03 -3.84
CA ASN A 8 -28.73 21.33 -3.55
C ASN A 8 -27.88 20.16 -4.04
N ASP A 9 -27.36 20.25 -5.26
CA ASP A 9 -26.52 19.22 -5.86
C ASP A 9 -25.04 19.51 -5.56
N SER A 10 -24.62 19.20 -4.33
CA SER A 10 -23.20 19.18 -3.96
C SER A 10 -22.65 17.80 -4.33
N ALA A 11 -22.27 17.69 -5.60
CA ALA A 11 -21.59 16.54 -6.17
C ALA A 11 -20.39 16.14 -5.30
N GLY A 12 -20.41 14.87 -4.88
CA GLY A 12 -19.42 14.28 -3.97
C GLY A 12 -17.99 14.36 -4.49
N ILE A 13 -17.14 15.05 -3.74
CA ILE A 13 -15.68 15.02 -3.92
C ILE A 13 -15.14 13.73 -3.27
N SER A 14 -15.23 12.64 -4.04
CA SER A 14 -14.17 11.66 -4.25
C SER A 14 -13.27 11.22 -3.08
N GLU A 15 -13.82 10.59 -2.03
CA GLU A 15 -13.08 9.70 -1.10
C GLU A 15 -12.66 8.34 -1.72
N LYS A 16 -12.36 8.30 -3.03
CA LYS A 16 -12.02 7.05 -3.74
C LYS A 16 -10.53 6.88 -4.04
N ASN A 17 -9.66 7.74 -3.52
CA ASN A 17 -8.22 7.65 -3.81
C ASN A 17 -7.43 6.72 -2.85
N GLY A 18 -8.02 6.32 -1.71
CA GLY A 18 -7.36 5.42 -0.75
C GLY A 18 -7.43 3.93 -1.12
N ARG A 19 -8.44 3.51 -1.87
CA ARG A 19 -8.67 2.08 -2.16
C ARG A 19 -7.84 1.54 -3.32
N ARG A 20 -7.45 2.38 -4.28
CA ARG A 20 -6.70 1.93 -5.48
C ARG A 20 -5.30 1.41 -5.13
N ARG A 21 -4.63 1.97 -4.12
CA ARG A 21 -3.27 1.53 -3.71
C ARG A 21 -3.24 0.20 -2.96
N ARG A 22 -4.37 -0.23 -2.38
CA ARG A 22 -4.44 -1.48 -1.59
C ARG A 22 -4.55 -2.72 -2.47
N TRP A 23 -5.16 -2.62 -3.65
CA TRP A 23 -5.37 -3.75 -4.57
C TRP A 23 -4.08 -4.34 -5.12
N GLU A 24 -3.09 -3.48 -5.37
CA GLU A 24 -1.80 -3.88 -5.98
C GLU A 24 -0.85 -4.55 -4.95
N MET A 25 -1.21 -4.47 -3.68
CA MET A 25 -0.52 -5.07 -2.54
C MET A 25 -1.38 -6.20 -1.98
N THR A 26 -1.52 -7.29 -2.75
CA THR A 26 -2.11 -8.52 -2.21
C THR A 26 -1.21 -9.05 -1.09
N SER A 27 -1.80 -9.73 -0.09
CA SER A 27 -1.05 -10.29 1.06
C SER A 27 0.13 -11.16 0.63
N GLU A 28 0.06 -11.75 -0.57
CA GLU A 28 1.10 -12.59 -1.18
C GLU A 28 2.37 -11.82 -1.56
N ASN A 29 2.28 -10.50 -1.78
CA ASN A 29 3.40 -9.69 -2.29
C ASN A 29 3.97 -8.72 -1.25
N VAL A 30 3.31 -8.58 -0.09
CA VAL A 30 3.71 -7.65 0.98
C VAL A 30 4.55 -8.37 2.01
N ARG A 31 5.78 -7.92 2.26
CA ARG A 31 6.67 -8.39 3.32
C ARG A 31 6.63 -7.46 4.52
N PHE A 32 6.80 -7.99 5.72
CA PHE A 32 6.68 -7.24 6.97
C PHE A 32 8.01 -7.27 7.71
N PHE A 33 8.53 -6.11 8.13
CA PHE A 33 9.84 -6.02 8.76
C PHE A 33 9.79 -5.16 10.02
N LEU A 34 10.47 -5.60 11.08
CA LEU A 34 10.82 -4.74 12.20
C LEU A 34 12.07 -3.91 11.83
N PRO A 35 12.23 -2.68 12.35
CA PRO A 35 13.46 -1.93 12.19
C PRO A 35 14.64 -2.65 12.87
N LYS A 36 15.85 -2.43 12.37
CA LYS A 36 17.06 -2.75 13.14
C LYS A 36 17.15 -1.86 14.39
N SER A 37 17.76 -2.40 15.44
CA SER A 37 18.08 -1.62 16.65
C SER A 37 18.95 -0.40 16.30
N GLY A 38 18.56 0.77 16.80
CA GLY A 38 19.26 2.04 16.52
C GLY A 38 18.90 2.69 15.17
N SER A 39 18.02 2.07 14.38
CA SER A 39 17.50 2.69 13.16
C SER A 39 16.67 3.92 13.49
N SER A 40 16.77 4.94 12.63
CA SER A 40 15.89 6.11 12.67
C SER A 40 14.61 5.86 11.86
N ASN A 41 13.54 6.60 12.16
CA ASN A 41 12.33 6.56 11.35
C ASN A 41 12.47 7.31 10.01
N GLU A 42 13.40 8.28 9.90
CA GLU A 42 13.66 9.01 8.65
C GLU A 42 14.41 8.16 7.63
N LYS A 43 15.32 7.32 8.11
CA LYS A 43 16.10 6.37 7.31
C LYS A 43 15.96 4.99 7.96
N PRO A 44 14.85 4.30 7.70
CA PRO A 44 14.61 3.00 8.31
C PRO A 44 15.51 1.94 7.69
N GLU A 45 16.19 1.19 8.54
CA GLU A 45 16.89 -0.04 8.16
C GLU A 45 16.02 -1.25 8.47
N LEU A 46 15.76 -2.06 7.44
CA LEU A 46 14.97 -3.28 7.58
C LEU A 46 15.77 -4.33 8.36
N GLY A 47 15.15 -4.83 9.43
CA GLY A 47 15.70 -5.86 10.32
C GLY A 47 14.98 -7.19 10.11
N GLN A 48 14.42 -7.71 11.20
CA GLN A 48 13.76 -9.02 11.20
C GLN A 48 12.49 -9.01 10.32
N GLU A 49 12.39 -9.98 9.41
CA GLU A 49 11.17 -10.25 8.65
C GLU A 49 10.16 -11.05 9.48
N MET A 50 8.89 -10.67 9.39
CA MET A 50 7.76 -11.33 10.05
C MET A 50 6.93 -12.10 9.03
N ALA A 51 6.39 -13.25 9.42
CA ALA A 51 5.67 -14.14 8.49
C ALA A 51 4.33 -13.54 8.05
N SER A 52 3.69 -12.75 8.93
CA SER A 52 2.40 -12.11 8.68
C SER A 52 2.30 -10.71 9.29
N GLU A 53 1.30 -9.94 8.84
CA GLU A 53 0.96 -8.63 9.42
C GLU A 53 0.60 -8.74 10.90
N GLY A 54 -0.16 -9.78 11.28
CA GLY A 54 -0.58 -9.99 12.67
C GLY A 54 0.61 -10.20 13.61
N GLU A 55 1.60 -10.99 13.20
CA GLU A 55 2.83 -11.14 13.98
C GLU A 55 3.62 -9.84 14.06
N ALA A 56 3.73 -9.09 12.95
CA ALA A 56 4.41 -7.81 12.93
C ALA A 56 3.76 -6.79 13.88
N LEU A 57 2.43 -6.71 13.90
CA LEU A 57 1.67 -5.88 14.83
C LEU A 57 1.95 -6.25 16.28
N VAL A 58 1.90 -7.54 16.62
CA VAL A 58 2.15 -8.02 17.99
C VAL A 58 3.58 -7.68 18.42
N GLN A 59 4.58 -7.91 17.57
CA GLN A 59 5.97 -7.63 17.92
C GLN A 59 6.25 -6.13 18.03
N ALA A 60 5.76 -5.33 17.09
CA ALA A 60 5.84 -3.87 17.12
C ALA A 60 5.19 -3.30 18.39
N PHE A 61 4.03 -3.82 18.78
CA PHE A 61 3.37 -3.42 20.02
C PHE A 61 4.20 -3.77 21.26
N LYS A 62 4.76 -4.99 21.33
CA LYS A 62 5.60 -5.43 22.46
C LYS A 62 6.86 -4.57 22.62
N SER A 63 7.49 -4.16 21.52
CA SER A 63 8.71 -3.34 21.56
C SER A 63 8.45 -1.83 21.61
N GLY A 64 7.20 -1.40 21.42
CA GLY A 64 6.85 0.02 21.27
C GLY A 64 7.42 0.65 19.99
N GLN A 65 7.74 -0.16 18.98
CA GLN A 65 8.31 0.27 17.71
C GLN A 65 7.26 0.22 16.59
N VAL A 66 7.61 0.79 15.43
CA VAL A 66 6.86 0.60 14.19
C VAL A 66 7.31 -0.69 13.49
N PHE A 67 6.50 -1.19 12.54
CA PHE A 67 6.95 -2.14 11.53
C PHE A 67 6.78 -1.53 10.14
N TYR A 68 7.54 -2.03 9.18
CA TYR A 68 7.54 -1.58 7.80
C TYR A 68 6.96 -2.66 6.90
N THR A 69 6.27 -2.23 5.85
CA THR A 69 5.82 -3.09 4.76
C THR A 69 6.67 -2.87 3.53
N LEU A 70 7.04 -3.93 2.84
CA LEU A 70 7.84 -3.87 1.62
C LEU A 70 7.16 -4.66 0.52
N VAL A 71 6.98 -4.04 -0.64
CA VAL A 71 6.56 -4.70 -1.87
C VAL A 71 7.65 -4.48 -2.89
N ALA A 72 8.16 -5.58 -3.45
CA ALA A 72 9.12 -5.50 -4.53
C ALA A 72 8.38 -5.33 -5.86
N TRP A 73 8.89 -4.41 -6.69
CA TRP A 73 8.27 -4.06 -7.97
C TRP A 73 9.28 -4.20 -9.08
N LYS A 74 8.84 -4.74 -10.21
CA LYS A 74 9.60 -4.79 -11.45
C LYS A 74 8.96 -3.86 -12.47
N ALA A 75 9.78 -3.07 -13.15
CA ALA A 75 9.35 -2.34 -14.35
C ALA A 75 9.31 -3.32 -15.53
N VAL A 76 8.17 -3.41 -16.20
CA VAL A 76 7.94 -4.35 -17.30
C VAL A 76 7.40 -3.60 -18.51
N PRO A 77 7.91 -3.87 -19.72
CA PRO A 77 7.32 -3.33 -20.93
C PRO A 77 6.02 -4.07 -21.26
N GLU A 78 4.95 -3.32 -21.47
CA GLU A 78 3.69 -3.79 -22.01
C GLU A 78 3.51 -3.19 -23.42
N ILE A 79 3.45 -4.04 -24.45
CA ILE A 79 3.28 -3.60 -25.84
C ILE A 79 1.83 -3.88 -26.24
N ASN A 80 1.01 -2.84 -26.23
CA ASN A 80 -0.38 -2.90 -26.69
C ASN A 80 -0.46 -2.24 -28.06
N GLY A 81 -0.36 -3.05 -29.13
CA GLY A 81 -0.30 -2.54 -30.49
C GLY A 81 1.01 -1.81 -30.77
N ASN A 82 0.95 -0.56 -31.24
CA ASN A 82 2.13 0.22 -31.64
C ASN A 82 2.64 1.18 -30.54
N GLU A 83 2.12 1.08 -29.32
CA GLU A 83 2.48 1.96 -28.20
C GLU A 83 3.11 1.14 -27.05
N PRO A 84 4.44 1.18 -26.88
CA PRO A 84 5.09 0.53 -25.74
C PRO A 84 4.86 1.36 -24.46
N LYS A 85 4.40 0.70 -23.40
CA LYS A 85 4.19 1.30 -22.07
C LYS A 85 5.07 0.61 -21.04
N ILE A 86 5.62 1.37 -20.11
CA ILE A 86 6.30 0.81 -18.94
C ILE A 86 5.26 0.69 -17.84
N VAL A 87 5.01 -0.53 -17.39
CA VAL A 87 4.10 -0.83 -16.29
C VAL A 87 4.85 -1.37 -15.08
N LYS A 88 4.18 -1.32 -13.94
CA LYS A 88 4.69 -1.74 -12.64
C LYS A 88 4.08 -3.10 -12.28
N GLN A 89 4.92 -4.12 -12.13
CA GLN A 89 4.50 -5.47 -11.75
C GLN A 89 4.98 -5.79 -10.32
N ALA A 90 4.08 -6.19 -9.44
CA ALA A 90 4.44 -6.70 -8.10
C ALA A 90 5.12 -8.06 -8.25
N LEU A 91 6.19 -8.29 -7.48
CA LEU A 91 6.81 -9.61 -7.39
C LEU A 91 6.11 -10.45 -6.33
N SER A 92 5.69 -11.65 -6.72
CA SER A 92 5.17 -12.66 -5.81
C SER A 92 6.30 -13.32 -5.02
N ARG A 93 5.98 -13.75 -3.80
CA ARG A 93 6.83 -14.65 -3.01
C ARG A 93 6.87 -16.01 -3.74
N SER A 94 8.04 -16.42 -4.23
CA SER A 94 8.29 -17.75 -4.81
C SER A 94 8.56 -18.80 -3.76
#